data_AF-B7G359-F1
#
_entry.id   AF-B7G359-F1
#
_cell.length_a   1.000
_cell.length_b   1.000
_cell.length_c   1.000
_cell.angle_alpha   90.00
_cell.angle_beta   90.00
_cell.angle_gamma   90.00
#
_symmetry.space_group_name_H-M   'P 1'
#
loop_
_entity.id
_entity.type
_entity.pdbx_description
1 polymer ?
#
loop_
_entity_poly.entity_id
_entity_poly.type
_entity_poly.pdbx_seq_one_letter_code
_entity_poly.pdbx_strand_id
1 'polypeptide(L)'
;MVFLTLSQKVNQFLGPAMLRNGLRARYALGRGVVHDNPTLDNFLLIPLAQKLISLESREEMQQATLLGKVAPSWLERIFSRNSQNEEEDATPLVDAEIRVKVLERYLRPVLCRNNRWSEVRRWQFHPRFLKWARAEYLLARHGDHLQAVMGAFPSLQKTLQLQVRQRSFQKLLSGKLTMDSDQEVVDPSTLPKSSLLTKVLEMESWTGQKDTSATSARMKQIAERVGGQVLELRGGGLRFATVSQEADLSALSLQEILELAGGHVANCGPFNTLCEEADIYQLWTEEYVEGLGSYLRKRTEQYHGDTLVLDVGAGDGLLAKYLRDYFEKEFTSRKTPARQRKVVPRPRRGLPSPKTPTIIATDDGSWRVSEKAPVERMSVEETLDKLIQSDKAQQVIVLCSWMPLSEDWTTLFRSRNVGEYILIGEYDEGQCGDNWETWGNPRFRSSIDEEWEGLVQQDEIENEQFQIRPADTPKAPHQADGYKRHELRSLRPYQFSRFDCSVSKAGGTISFRRT
;
A
#
# COMPACT_ATOMS: atom_id res chain seq x y z
N MET A 1 9.20 -40.19 -9.78
CA MET A 1 10.51 -39.56 -9.47
C MET A 1 11.19 -39.00 -10.73
N VAL A 2 11.44 -39.80 -11.77
CA VAL A 2 12.12 -39.33 -13.02
C VAL A 2 11.40 -38.18 -13.74
N PHE A 3 10.07 -38.22 -13.88
CA PHE A 3 9.32 -37.14 -14.52
C PHE A 3 9.35 -35.82 -13.72
N LEU A 4 9.35 -35.90 -12.39
CA LEU A 4 9.44 -34.72 -11.51
C LEU A 4 10.82 -34.06 -11.62
N THR A 5 11.90 -34.85 -11.55
CA THR A 5 13.26 -34.33 -11.70
C THR A 5 13.54 -33.78 -13.10
N LEU A 6 12.93 -34.36 -14.14
CA LEU A 6 13.00 -33.81 -15.49
C LEU A 6 12.24 -32.48 -15.59
N SER A 7 11.03 -32.40 -15.03
CA SER A 7 10.23 -31.17 -15.01
C SER A 7 10.94 -30.04 -14.28
N GLN A 8 11.55 -30.31 -13.13
CA GLN A 8 12.34 -29.34 -12.37
C GLN A 8 13.50 -28.80 -13.20
N LYS A 9 14.32 -29.68 -13.79
CA LYS A 9 15.42 -29.26 -14.67
C LYS A 9 14.95 -28.42 -15.86
N VAL A 10 13.81 -28.77 -16.45
CA VAL A 10 13.20 -27.99 -17.52
C VAL A 10 12.80 -26.61 -17.00
N ASN A 11 12.12 -26.50 -15.86
CA ASN A 11 11.69 -25.22 -15.27
C ASN A 11 12.87 -24.33 -14.87
N GLN A 12 13.89 -24.91 -14.23
CA GLN A 12 15.13 -24.23 -13.82
C GLN A 12 15.86 -23.59 -15.01
N PHE A 13 15.82 -24.23 -16.17
CA PHE A 13 16.43 -23.70 -17.38
C PHE A 13 15.50 -22.75 -18.15
N LEU A 14 14.25 -23.19 -18.36
CA LEU A 14 13.28 -22.55 -19.23
C LEU A 14 12.75 -21.24 -18.63
N GLY A 15 12.41 -21.22 -17.34
CA GLY A 15 11.88 -20.04 -16.65
C GLY A 15 12.82 -18.84 -16.75
N PRO A 16 14.07 -18.94 -16.25
CA PRO A 16 15.06 -17.87 -16.37
C PRO A 16 15.35 -17.45 -17.82
N ALA A 17 15.46 -18.41 -18.75
CA ALA A 17 15.71 -18.10 -20.16
C ALA A 17 14.55 -17.33 -20.80
N MET A 18 13.30 -17.77 -20.56
CA MET A 18 12.09 -17.10 -21.04
C MET A 18 11.96 -15.71 -20.45
N LEU A 19 12.12 -15.56 -19.13
CA LEU A 19 12.00 -14.26 -18.47
C LEU A 19 13.03 -13.26 -19.01
N ARG A 20 14.29 -13.70 -19.15
CA ARG A 20 15.37 -12.85 -19.67
C ARG A 20 15.09 -12.39 -21.10
N ASN A 21 14.69 -13.30 -21.97
CA ASN A 21 14.39 -12.97 -23.37
C ASN A 21 13.12 -12.12 -23.48
N GLY A 22 12.11 -12.40 -22.66
CA GLY A 22 10.88 -11.63 -22.55
C GLY A 22 11.16 -10.18 -22.13
N LEU A 23 11.93 -9.95 -21.06
CA LEU A 23 12.30 -8.60 -20.61
C LEU A 23 13.13 -7.84 -21.66
N ARG A 24 14.06 -8.52 -22.35
CA ARG A 24 14.85 -7.91 -23.43
C ARG A 24 13.97 -7.50 -24.61
N ALA A 25 13.09 -8.39 -25.07
CA ALA A 25 12.12 -8.09 -26.11
C ALA A 25 11.17 -6.97 -25.68
N ARG A 26 10.72 -6.98 -24.42
CA ARG A 26 9.84 -5.98 -23.85
C ARG A 26 10.43 -4.58 -23.87
N TYR A 27 11.71 -4.46 -23.53
CA TYR A 27 12.48 -3.22 -23.58
C TYR A 27 12.66 -2.74 -25.03
N ALA A 28 13.03 -3.64 -25.94
CA ALA A 28 13.23 -3.31 -27.35
C ALA A 28 11.93 -2.84 -28.04
N LEU A 29 10.82 -3.58 -27.83
CA LEU A 29 9.50 -3.25 -28.37
C LEU A 29 8.92 -1.98 -27.74
N GLY A 30 9.23 -1.71 -26.48
CA GLY A 30 8.89 -0.45 -25.79
C GLY A 30 9.78 0.73 -26.17
N ARG A 31 10.76 0.57 -27.07
CA ARG A 31 11.76 1.61 -27.44
C ARG A 31 12.47 2.21 -26.22
N GLY A 32 12.70 1.39 -25.20
CA GLY A 32 13.30 1.81 -23.94
C GLY A 32 12.36 2.52 -22.95
N VAL A 33 11.12 2.83 -23.34
CA VAL A 33 10.07 3.34 -22.44
C VAL A 33 9.14 2.19 -22.06
N VAL A 34 9.06 1.88 -20.78
CA VAL A 34 8.26 0.76 -20.29
C VAL A 34 6.98 1.30 -19.64
N HIS A 35 6.02 1.73 -20.46
CA HIS A 35 4.63 1.90 -19.99
C HIS A 35 4.03 0.55 -19.60
N ASP A 36 3.07 0.49 -18.68
CA ASP A 36 2.42 -0.79 -18.38
C ASP A 36 1.71 -1.36 -19.63
N ASN A 37 1.98 -2.62 -19.99
CA ASN A 37 1.38 -3.27 -21.15
C ASN A 37 1.14 -4.77 -20.89
N PRO A 38 0.03 -5.11 -20.19
CA PRO A 38 -0.28 -6.49 -19.85
C PRO A 38 -0.36 -7.43 -21.06
N THR A 39 -0.85 -6.92 -22.20
CA THR A 39 -1.02 -7.71 -23.42
C THR A 39 0.32 -8.12 -24.00
N LEU A 40 1.27 -7.17 -24.06
CA LEU A 40 2.62 -7.45 -24.52
C LEU A 40 3.36 -8.38 -23.55
N ASP A 41 3.20 -8.20 -22.24
CA ASP A 41 3.83 -9.07 -21.25
C ASP A 41 3.35 -10.52 -21.40
N ASN A 42 2.05 -10.73 -21.63
CA ASN A 42 1.47 -12.05 -21.90
C ASN A 42 1.99 -12.66 -23.20
N PHE A 43 2.07 -11.86 -24.28
CA PHE A 43 2.61 -12.30 -25.56
C PHE A 43 4.08 -12.74 -25.44
N LEU A 44 4.87 -12.02 -24.63
CA LEU A 44 6.27 -12.33 -24.35
C LEU A 44 6.44 -13.42 -23.28
N LEU A 45 5.35 -14.03 -22.82
CA LEU A 45 5.31 -15.10 -21.84
C LEU A 45 5.99 -14.74 -20.50
N ILE A 46 6.09 -13.44 -20.18
CA ILE A 46 6.71 -12.97 -18.94
C ILE A 46 5.98 -13.53 -17.71
N PRO A 47 4.63 -13.48 -17.62
CA PRO A 47 3.91 -14.05 -16.47
C PRO A 47 4.07 -15.56 -16.31
N LEU A 48 4.19 -16.30 -17.43
CA LEU A 48 4.46 -17.74 -17.39
C LEU A 48 5.86 -18.00 -16.83
N ALA A 49 6.87 -17.26 -17.31
CA ALA A 49 8.24 -17.39 -16.84
C ALA A 49 8.38 -17.04 -15.35
N GLN A 50 7.70 -15.97 -14.90
CA GLN A 50 7.59 -15.59 -13.49
C GLN A 50 7.01 -16.75 -12.67
N LYS A 51 5.89 -17.34 -13.12
CA LYS A 51 5.27 -18.48 -12.43
C LYS A 51 6.19 -19.69 -12.34
N LEU A 52 6.93 -20.03 -13.40
CA LEU A 52 7.88 -21.14 -13.39
C LEU A 52 9.00 -20.92 -12.37
N ILE A 53 9.55 -19.70 -12.33
CA ILE A 53 10.60 -19.34 -11.35
C ILE A 53 10.04 -19.39 -9.93
N SER A 54 8.89 -18.78 -9.67
CA SER A 54 8.25 -18.78 -8.33
C SER A 54 7.98 -20.21 -7.84
N LEU A 55 7.49 -21.10 -8.71
CA LEU A 55 7.23 -22.50 -8.36
C LEU A 55 8.51 -23.22 -7.95
N GLU A 56 9.52 -23.17 -8.81
CA GLU A 56 10.77 -23.90 -8.61
C GLU A 56 11.56 -23.35 -7.42
N SER A 57 11.68 -22.03 -7.31
CA SER A 57 12.42 -21.41 -6.21
C SER A 57 11.77 -21.73 -4.87
N ARG A 58 10.44 -21.78 -4.79
CA ARG A 58 9.72 -22.11 -3.55
C ARG A 58 9.87 -23.59 -3.17
N GLU A 59 9.84 -24.50 -4.15
CA GLU A 59 10.10 -25.92 -3.88
C GLU A 59 11.53 -26.11 -3.33
N GLU A 60 12.52 -25.49 -3.95
CA GLU A 60 13.92 -25.57 -3.48
C GLU A 60 14.11 -24.89 -2.11
N MET A 61 13.45 -23.76 -1.85
CA MET A 61 13.44 -23.12 -0.52
C MET A 61 12.91 -24.08 0.55
N GLN A 62 11.78 -24.75 0.29
CA GLN A 62 11.20 -25.72 1.23
C GLN A 62 12.15 -26.90 1.48
N GLN A 63 12.77 -27.43 0.42
CA GLN A 63 13.76 -28.50 0.55
C GLN A 63 15.00 -28.06 1.35
N ALA A 64 15.50 -26.85 1.11
CA ALA A 64 16.63 -26.29 1.83
C ALA A 64 16.33 -26.11 3.33
N THR A 65 15.14 -25.61 3.67
CA THR A 65 14.68 -25.49 5.07
C THR A 65 14.57 -26.87 5.74
N LEU A 66 14.04 -27.88 5.04
CA LEU A 66 13.92 -29.25 5.57
C LEU A 66 15.29 -29.89 5.84
N LEU A 67 16.28 -29.64 4.98
CA LEU A 67 17.65 -30.15 5.16
C LEU A 67 18.41 -29.42 6.28
N GLY A 68 18.03 -28.18 6.59
CA GLY A 68 18.60 -27.36 7.67
C GLY A 68 18.33 -27.84 9.10
N LYS A 69 17.53 -28.91 9.29
CA LYS A 69 17.19 -29.55 10.58
C LYS A 69 16.68 -28.58 11.67
N VAL A 70 15.38 -28.27 11.53
CA VAL A 70 14.39 -28.03 12.60
C VAL A 70 14.83 -27.02 13.68
N ALA A 71 14.62 -25.73 13.39
CA ALA A 71 14.51 -24.72 14.43
C ALA A 71 13.25 -24.97 15.30
N PRO A 72 13.27 -24.62 16.60
CA PRO A 72 12.08 -24.65 17.45
C PRO A 72 10.97 -23.78 16.87
N SER A 73 9.72 -24.12 17.18
CA SER A 73 8.55 -23.47 16.56
C SER A 73 8.60 -21.96 16.78
N TRP A 74 8.47 -21.18 15.71
CA TRP A 74 8.45 -19.71 15.80
C TRP A 74 7.45 -19.19 16.85
N LEU A 75 6.35 -19.94 17.07
CA LEU A 75 5.36 -19.65 18.09
C LEU A 75 5.93 -19.61 19.50
N GLU A 76 6.74 -20.60 19.87
CA GLU A 76 7.38 -20.64 21.19
C GLU A 76 8.22 -19.39 21.42
N ARG A 77 8.85 -18.82 20.37
CA ARG A 77 9.69 -17.62 20.48
C ARG A 77 8.89 -16.35 20.74
N ILE A 78 7.79 -16.14 20.02
CA ILE A 78 6.88 -14.99 20.26
C ILE A 78 6.35 -15.01 21.69
N PHE A 79 6.05 -16.19 22.23
CA PHE A 79 5.54 -16.32 23.59
C PHE A 79 6.67 -16.34 24.66
N SER A 80 7.90 -16.71 24.30
CA SER A 80 9.06 -16.80 25.21
C SER A 80 9.91 -15.53 25.29
N ARG A 81 9.64 -14.51 24.45
CA ARG A 81 10.34 -13.20 24.44
C ARG A 81 10.23 -12.40 25.76
N ASN A 82 9.51 -12.90 26.76
CA ASN A 82 9.47 -12.33 28.12
C ASN A 82 10.64 -12.78 29.03
N SER A 83 11.54 -13.65 28.55
CA SER A 83 12.71 -14.13 29.31
C SER A 83 13.99 -13.45 28.83
N GLN A 84 14.75 -12.82 29.74
CA GLN A 84 15.89 -11.91 29.50
C GLN A 84 17.16 -12.51 28.82
N ASN A 85 17.08 -13.64 28.12
CA ASN A 85 18.23 -14.22 27.41
C ASN A 85 18.15 -13.92 25.91
N GLU A 86 18.69 -12.78 25.49
CA GLU A 86 18.70 -12.32 24.08
C GLU A 86 19.81 -12.94 23.22
N GLU A 87 20.76 -13.70 23.79
CA GLU A 87 22.00 -14.09 23.08
C GLU A 87 21.91 -15.32 22.14
N GLU A 88 20.80 -16.09 22.09
CA GLU A 88 20.81 -17.40 21.40
C GLU A 88 20.01 -17.50 20.08
N ASP A 89 19.33 -16.45 19.60
CA ASP A 89 18.26 -16.62 18.60
C ASP A 89 18.62 -16.23 17.14
N ALA A 90 19.83 -16.60 16.69
CA ALA A 90 20.31 -16.33 15.32
C ALA A 90 19.68 -17.21 14.21
N THR A 91 18.98 -18.29 14.54
CA THR A 91 18.50 -19.30 13.58
C THR A 91 17.55 -18.79 12.48
N PRO A 92 16.53 -17.94 12.76
CA PRO A 92 15.54 -17.53 11.76
C PRO A 92 16.12 -16.69 10.63
N LEU A 93 17.16 -15.91 10.95
CA LEU A 93 17.88 -15.10 9.97
C LEU A 93 18.66 -15.99 9.00
N VAL A 94 19.23 -17.10 9.49
CA VAL A 94 19.95 -18.07 8.65
C VAL A 94 19.02 -18.73 7.64
N ASP A 95 17.83 -19.17 8.05
CA ASP A 95 16.86 -19.79 7.13
C ASP A 95 16.38 -18.79 6.06
N ALA A 96 16.10 -17.55 6.46
CA ALA A 96 15.75 -16.48 5.52
C ALA A 96 16.87 -16.19 4.52
N GLU A 97 18.12 -16.16 4.95
CA GLU A 97 19.27 -15.99 4.08
C GLU A 97 19.43 -17.15 3.09
N ILE A 98 19.21 -18.39 3.52
CA ILE A 98 19.24 -19.57 2.64
C ILE A 98 18.17 -19.42 1.55
N ARG A 99 16.93 -19.07 1.92
CA ARG A 99 15.84 -18.87 0.97
C ARG A 99 16.12 -17.73 -0.02
N VAL A 100 16.66 -16.60 0.46
CA VAL A 100 17.07 -15.48 -0.40
C VAL A 100 18.20 -15.90 -1.35
N LYS A 101 19.18 -16.69 -0.90
CA LYS A 101 20.26 -17.23 -1.76
C LYS A 101 19.71 -18.16 -2.85
N VAL A 102 18.71 -18.98 -2.53
CA VAL A 102 17.99 -19.81 -3.51
C VAL A 102 17.35 -18.90 -4.55
N LEU A 103 16.55 -17.90 -4.14
CA LEU A 103 15.91 -16.96 -5.07
C LEU A 103 16.93 -16.23 -5.96
N GLU A 104 18.03 -15.77 -5.37
CA GLU A 104 19.10 -15.06 -6.07
C GLU A 104 19.73 -15.91 -7.17
N ARG A 105 19.86 -17.23 -6.97
CA ARG A 105 20.35 -18.15 -8.00
C ARG A 105 19.46 -18.16 -9.25
N TYR A 106 18.15 -18.00 -9.09
CA TYR A 106 17.20 -17.93 -10.21
C TYR A 106 17.16 -16.54 -10.84
N LEU A 107 17.09 -15.49 -10.01
CA LEU A 107 16.86 -14.14 -10.50
C LEU A 107 18.13 -13.48 -11.02
N ARG A 108 19.27 -13.59 -10.34
CA ARG A 108 20.50 -12.85 -10.71
C ARG A 108 20.95 -13.10 -12.16
N PRO A 109 20.96 -14.35 -12.69
CA PRO A 109 21.31 -14.61 -14.09
C PRO A 109 20.31 -14.02 -15.11
N VAL A 110 19.11 -13.68 -14.68
CA VAL A 110 18.06 -13.03 -15.48
C VAL A 110 18.21 -11.51 -15.44
N LEU A 111 18.41 -10.95 -14.24
CA LEU A 111 18.41 -9.51 -13.99
C LEU A 111 19.71 -8.83 -14.39
N CYS A 112 20.84 -9.49 -14.15
CA CYS A 112 22.18 -8.95 -14.33
C CYS A 112 23.21 -10.06 -14.61
N ARG A 113 23.00 -10.82 -15.69
CA ARG A 113 23.89 -11.89 -16.16
C ARG A 113 25.36 -11.49 -16.18
N ASN A 114 25.65 -10.28 -16.65
CA ASN A 114 27.02 -9.77 -16.78
C ASN A 114 27.40 -8.85 -15.61
N ASN A 115 26.57 -8.78 -14.56
CA ASN A 115 26.70 -7.85 -13.44
C ASN A 115 26.87 -6.38 -13.89
N ARG A 116 26.18 -5.94 -14.95
CA ARG A 116 26.23 -4.55 -15.42
C ARG A 116 24.91 -3.83 -15.25
N TRP A 117 24.96 -2.54 -14.89
CA TRP A 117 23.78 -1.70 -14.75
C TRP A 117 22.95 -1.57 -16.04
N SER A 118 23.57 -1.64 -17.22
CA SER A 118 22.88 -1.67 -18.51
C SER A 118 21.84 -2.80 -18.64
N GLU A 119 21.95 -3.88 -17.87
CA GLU A 119 20.93 -4.93 -17.82
C GLU A 119 19.77 -4.57 -16.88
N VAL A 120 20.04 -3.93 -15.74
CA VAL A 120 19.02 -3.43 -14.80
C VAL A 120 18.13 -2.37 -15.44
N ARG A 121 18.73 -1.45 -16.20
CA ARG A 121 18.01 -0.39 -16.92
C ARG A 121 16.92 -0.92 -17.86
N ARG A 122 17.03 -2.17 -18.32
CA ARG A 122 16.05 -2.78 -19.24
C ARG A 122 14.72 -3.12 -18.56
N TRP A 123 14.71 -3.28 -17.25
CA TRP A 123 13.54 -3.73 -16.50
C TRP A 123 13.20 -2.87 -15.29
N GLN A 124 14.09 -1.97 -14.83
CA GLN A 124 13.82 -1.14 -13.64
C GLN A 124 12.52 -0.31 -13.74
N PHE A 125 12.15 0.10 -14.96
CA PHE A 125 10.90 0.85 -15.22
C PHE A 125 9.73 -0.06 -15.59
N HIS A 126 9.84 -1.37 -15.40
CA HIS A 126 8.76 -2.33 -15.62
C HIS A 126 8.02 -2.56 -14.31
N PRO A 127 6.95 -1.80 -13.98
CA PRO A 127 6.34 -1.79 -12.65
C PRO A 127 5.80 -3.16 -12.22
N ARG A 128 5.15 -3.90 -13.13
CA ARG A 128 4.66 -5.26 -12.87
C ARG A 128 5.77 -6.25 -12.55
N PHE A 129 6.87 -6.18 -13.29
CA PHE A 129 8.02 -7.04 -13.09
C PHE A 129 8.69 -6.74 -11.74
N LEU A 130 8.92 -5.45 -11.46
CA LEU A 130 9.50 -4.99 -10.20
C LEU A 130 8.62 -5.35 -9.00
N LYS A 131 7.30 -5.17 -9.10
CA LYS A 131 6.30 -5.61 -8.10
C LYS A 131 6.41 -7.11 -7.83
N TRP A 132 6.52 -7.94 -8.88
CA TRP A 132 6.70 -9.38 -8.72
C TRP A 132 8.03 -9.74 -8.07
N ALA A 133 9.16 -9.18 -8.55
CA ALA A 133 10.48 -9.49 -8.01
C ALA A 133 10.61 -9.07 -6.54
N ARG A 134 10.02 -7.92 -6.19
CA ARG A 134 9.85 -7.45 -4.81
C ARG A 134 9.05 -8.44 -3.97
N ALA A 135 7.88 -8.89 -4.45
CA ALA A 135 7.04 -9.85 -3.73
C ALA A 135 7.76 -11.18 -3.49
N GLU A 136 8.45 -11.73 -4.49
CA GLU A 136 9.23 -12.97 -4.32
C GLU A 136 10.39 -12.79 -3.32
N TYR A 137 11.07 -11.63 -3.33
CA TYR A 137 12.11 -11.34 -2.35
C TYR A 137 11.55 -11.30 -0.93
N LEU A 138 10.44 -10.60 -0.72
CA LEU A 138 9.78 -10.49 0.58
C LEU A 138 9.26 -11.85 1.06
N LEU A 139 8.71 -12.67 0.18
CA LEU A 139 8.33 -14.05 0.48
C LEU A 139 9.53 -14.93 0.84
N ALA A 140 10.63 -14.86 0.09
CA ALA A 140 11.83 -15.60 0.43
C ALA A 140 12.35 -15.19 1.81
N ARG A 141 12.31 -13.89 2.13
CA ARG A 141 12.82 -13.36 3.41
C ARG A 141 11.88 -13.64 4.58
N HIS A 142 10.58 -13.43 4.45
CA HIS A 142 9.61 -13.42 5.56
C HIS A 142 8.45 -14.41 5.42
N GLY A 143 8.39 -15.20 4.34
CA GLY A 143 7.27 -16.10 4.03
C GLY A 143 6.99 -17.15 5.11
N ASP A 144 8.03 -17.78 5.67
CA ASP A 144 7.85 -18.81 6.71
C ASP A 144 7.28 -18.21 8.00
N HIS A 145 7.74 -17.01 8.38
CA HIS A 145 7.18 -16.27 9.50
C HIS A 145 5.72 -15.92 9.22
N LEU A 146 5.41 -15.37 8.04
CA LEU A 146 4.04 -15.07 7.66
C LEU A 146 3.14 -16.32 7.71
N GLN A 147 3.62 -17.46 7.22
CA GLN A 147 2.89 -18.73 7.28
C GLN A 147 2.65 -19.16 8.73
N ALA A 148 3.64 -19.03 9.60
CA ALA A 148 3.51 -19.34 11.02
C ALA A 148 2.49 -18.43 11.72
N VAL A 149 2.49 -17.11 11.41
CA VAL A 149 1.47 -16.15 11.90
C VAL A 149 0.09 -16.57 11.45
N MET A 150 -0.10 -16.85 10.16
CA MET A 150 -1.41 -17.19 9.62
C MET A 150 -1.94 -18.51 10.18
N GLY A 151 -1.06 -19.49 10.46
CA GLY A 151 -1.42 -20.73 11.14
C GLY A 151 -1.78 -20.53 12.62
N ALA A 152 -1.05 -19.65 13.33
CA ALA A 152 -1.25 -19.36 14.74
C ALA A 152 -2.46 -18.47 15.04
N PHE A 153 -2.83 -17.60 14.09
CA PHE A 153 -3.92 -16.64 14.23
C PHE A 153 -4.96 -16.80 13.11
N PRO A 154 -5.79 -17.86 13.16
CA PRO A 154 -6.84 -18.08 12.16
C PRO A 154 -7.83 -16.91 12.02
N SER A 155 -7.98 -16.08 13.05
CA SER A 155 -8.78 -14.86 12.99
C SER A 155 -8.29 -13.89 11.92
N LEU A 156 -6.97 -13.76 11.72
CA LEU A 156 -6.41 -12.94 10.64
C LEU A 156 -6.76 -13.53 9.28
N GLN A 157 -6.59 -14.84 9.12
CA GLN A 157 -6.96 -15.56 7.90
C GLN A 157 -8.44 -15.42 7.53
N LYS A 158 -9.31 -15.33 8.54
CA LYS A 158 -10.76 -15.17 8.36
C LYS A 158 -11.17 -13.74 8.01
N THR A 159 -10.29 -12.74 8.12
CA THR A 159 -10.65 -11.37 7.72
C THR A 159 -10.89 -11.28 6.21
N LEU A 160 -11.99 -10.65 5.81
CA LEU A 160 -12.36 -10.51 4.39
C LEU A 160 -11.25 -9.85 3.55
N GLN A 161 -10.46 -8.96 4.17
CA GLN A 161 -9.30 -8.31 3.55
C GLN A 161 -8.27 -9.32 3.01
N LEU A 162 -8.06 -10.44 3.71
CA LEU A 162 -6.98 -11.41 3.46
C LEU A 162 -7.40 -12.67 2.67
N GLN A 163 -8.68 -12.81 2.32
CA GLN A 163 -9.21 -14.06 1.76
C GLN A 163 -8.95 -14.30 0.26
N VAL A 164 -8.78 -13.24 -0.54
CA VAL A 164 -8.87 -13.33 -2.01
C VAL A 164 -7.71 -14.12 -2.66
N ARG A 165 -6.52 -14.16 -2.05
CA ARG A 165 -5.35 -14.82 -2.63
C ARG A 165 -5.03 -16.20 -2.06
N GLN A 166 -5.48 -16.52 -0.84
CA GLN A 166 -5.21 -17.84 -0.25
C GLN A 166 -5.76 -18.98 -1.09
N ARG A 167 -6.92 -18.81 -1.74
CA ARG A 167 -7.50 -19.84 -2.62
C ARG A 167 -6.65 -20.10 -3.86
N SER A 168 -5.94 -19.11 -4.39
CA SER A 168 -5.06 -19.31 -5.55
C SER A 168 -3.72 -19.91 -5.11
N PHE A 169 -3.18 -19.45 -3.98
CA PHE A 169 -1.90 -19.90 -3.41
C PHE A 169 -1.96 -21.33 -2.87
N GLN A 170 -2.95 -21.66 -2.04
CA GLN A 170 -3.13 -23.01 -1.49
C GLN A 170 -3.48 -24.03 -2.58
N LYS A 171 -4.29 -23.66 -3.58
CA LYS A 171 -4.58 -24.56 -4.71
C LYS A 171 -3.35 -24.86 -5.56
N LEU A 172 -2.41 -23.91 -5.65
CA LEU A 172 -1.16 -24.10 -6.39
C LEU A 172 -0.15 -24.97 -5.63
N LEU A 173 -0.04 -24.76 -4.31
CA LEU A 173 0.92 -25.49 -3.48
C LEU A 173 0.44 -26.88 -3.07
N SER A 174 -0.86 -27.08 -2.83
CA SER A 174 -1.34 -28.35 -2.28
C SER A 174 -1.36 -29.47 -3.31
N GLY A 175 -1.42 -29.16 -4.62
CA GLY A 175 -1.66 -30.13 -5.69
C GLY A 175 -2.96 -30.94 -5.52
N LYS A 176 -3.73 -30.67 -4.46
CA LYS A 176 -4.93 -31.37 -4.04
C LYS A 176 -6.11 -30.52 -4.48
N LEU A 177 -6.73 -30.97 -5.57
CA LEU A 177 -8.07 -30.55 -6.01
C LEU A 177 -9.15 -31.11 -5.05
N THR A 178 -8.96 -31.02 -3.74
CA THR A 178 -10.02 -31.37 -2.79
C THR A 178 -11.01 -30.22 -2.75
N MET A 179 -12.20 -30.43 -3.30
CA MET A 179 -13.34 -29.54 -3.14
C MET A 179 -13.90 -29.72 -1.74
N ASP A 180 -13.26 -29.10 -0.74
CA ASP A 180 -13.88 -29.03 0.59
C ASP A 180 -15.16 -28.20 0.48
N SER A 181 -16.28 -28.87 0.74
CA SER A 181 -17.64 -28.33 0.64
C SER A 181 -18.12 -27.71 1.96
N ASP A 182 -17.33 -27.78 3.02
CA ASP A 182 -17.63 -27.13 4.29
C ASP A 182 -17.13 -25.69 4.27
N GLN A 183 -17.94 -24.81 3.66
CA GLN A 183 -17.76 -23.37 3.82
C GLN A 183 -18.12 -23.00 5.26
N GLU A 184 -17.12 -22.99 6.15
CA GLU A 184 -17.27 -22.28 7.43
C GLU A 184 -17.80 -20.87 7.14
N VAL A 185 -18.91 -20.51 7.79
CA VAL A 185 -19.47 -19.17 7.70
C VAL A 185 -18.47 -18.21 8.34
N VAL A 186 -17.68 -17.56 7.51
CA VAL A 186 -16.78 -16.49 7.91
C VAL A 186 -17.65 -15.34 8.40
N ASP A 187 -17.36 -14.82 9.61
CA ASP A 187 -17.94 -13.56 10.06
C ASP A 187 -17.26 -12.39 9.31
N PRO A 188 -17.93 -11.77 8.32
CA PRO A 188 -17.33 -10.73 7.49
C PRO A 188 -17.15 -9.40 8.24
N SER A 189 -17.56 -9.32 9.51
CA SER A 189 -17.48 -8.11 10.34
C SER A 189 -16.21 -8.03 11.20
N THR A 190 -15.45 -9.12 11.32
CA THR A 190 -14.27 -9.14 12.19
C THR A 190 -13.08 -8.42 11.53
N LEU A 191 -12.68 -7.30 12.13
CA LEU A 191 -11.47 -6.56 11.80
C LEU A 191 -10.33 -6.97 12.74
N PRO A 192 -9.07 -7.01 12.26
CA PRO A 192 -7.94 -7.24 13.13
C PRO A 192 -7.71 -6.03 14.04
N LYS A 193 -7.24 -6.29 15.26
CA LYS A 193 -6.78 -5.24 16.16
C LYS A 193 -5.37 -4.78 15.78
N SER A 194 -5.13 -3.49 15.91
CA SER A 194 -3.83 -2.86 15.63
C SER A 194 -2.72 -3.42 16.53
N SER A 195 -3.03 -3.68 17.80
CA SER A 195 -2.10 -4.29 18.76
C SER A 195 -1.70 -5.72 18.40
N LEU A 196 -2.66 -6.51 17.90
CA LEU A 196 -2.39 -7.86 17.41
C LEU A 196 -1.44 -7.82 16.23
N LEU A 197 -1.75 -7.00 15.21
CA LEU A 197 -0.93 -6.85 14.01
C LEU A 197 0.49 -6.41 14.34
N THR A 198 0.62 -5.39 15.19
CA THR A 198 1.91 -4.83 15.58
C THR A 198 2.79 -5.89 16.23
N LYS A 199 2.21 -6.73 17.09
CA LYS A 199 2.92 -7.80 17.77
C LYS A 199 3.31 -8.96 16.84
N VAL A 200 2.34 -9.49 16.10
CA VAL A 200 2.56 -10.74 15.33
C VAL A 200 3.37 -10.51 14.06
N LEU A 201 3.39 -9.28 13.54
CA LEU A 201 4.14 -8.88 12.34
C LEU A 201 5.42 -8.09 12.66
N GLU A 202 5.87 -8.11 13.93
CA GLU A 202 7.12 -7.49 14.40
C GLU A 202 7.25 -6.00 14.05
N MET A 203 6.17 -5.26 14.31
CA MET A 203 6.11 -3.82 14.08
C MET A 203 6.29 -2.99 15.36
N GLU A 204 6.57 -3.60 16.52
CA GLU A 204 6.73 -2.87 17.79
C GLU A 204 7.87 -1.85 17.74
N SER A 205 8.94 -2.16 17.00
CA SER A 205 10.13 -1.32 16.85
C SER A 205 10.01 -0.30 15.71
N TRP A 206 8.92 -0.31 14.95
CA TRP A 206 8.77 0.58 13.80
C TRP A 206 8.53 2.01 14.28
N THR A 207 9.24 2.96 13.68
CA THR A 207 9.01 4.37 14.00
C THR A 207 7.61 4.81 13.58
N GLY A 208 6.96 5.59 14.45
CA GLY A 208 5.68 6.24 14.12
C GLY A 208 5.83 7.46 13.20
N GLN A 209 7.06 7.94 13.01
CA GLN A 209 7.38 9.13 12.20
C GLN A 209 7.91 8.72 10.83
N LYS A 210 7.64 9.56 9.82
CA LYS A 210 8.15 9.40 8.47
C LYS A 210 9.60 9.88 8.45
N ASP A 211 10.55 8.96 8.24
CA ASP A 211 11.95 9.31 7.99
C ASP A 211 12.28 9.09 6.50
N THR A 212 12.04 10.13 5.71
CA THR A 212 12.37 10.14 4.27
C THR A 212 13.87 10.04 4.04
N SER A 213 14.67 10.55 4.98
CA SER A 213 16.12 10.47 4.92
C SER A 213 16.59 9.03 5.10
N ALA A 214 16.09 8.29 6.10
CA ALA A 214 16.46 6.90 6.32
C ALA A 214 16.01 5.99 5.17
N THR A 215 14.81 6.23 4.62
CA THR A 215 14.30 5.48 3.46
C THR A 215 15.19 5.66 2.22
N SER A 216 15.76 6.84 2.02
CA SER A 216 16.60 7.14 0.84
C SER A 216 18.11 6.95 1.08
N ALA A 217 18.57 7.02 2.33
CA ALA A 217 19.98 6.96 2.70
C ALA A 217 20.64 5.67 2.21
N ARG A 218 19.94 4.53 2.36
CA ARG A 218 20.47 3.25 1.88
C ARG A 218 20.60 3.22 0.36
N MET A 219 19.60 3.70 -0.38
CA MET A 219 19.68 3.77 -1.84
C MET A 219 20.82 4.68 -2.30
N LYS A 220 21.02 5.83 -1.63
CA LYS A 220 22.13 6.76 -1.88
C LYS A 220 23.48 6.08 -1.67
N GLN A 221 23.67 5.42 -0.53
CA GLN A 221 24.90 4.67 -0.23
C GLN A 221 25.19 3.56 -1.26
N ILE A 222 24.16 2.82 -1.69
CA ILE A 222 24.34 1.77 -2.71
C ILE A 222 24.69 2.41 -4.07
N ALA A 223 24.03 3.51 -4.45
CA ALA A 223 24.28 4.20 -5.71
C ALA A 223 25.72 4.75 -5.76
N GLU A 224 26.17 5.38 -4.67
CA GLU A 224 27.54 5.90 -4.54
C GLU A 224 28.59 4.79 -4.68
N ARG A 225 28.37 3.62 -4.08
CA ARG A 225 29.28 2.45 -4.19
C ARG A 225 29.49 1.96 -5.62
N VAL A 226 28.52 2.19 -6.51
CA VAL A 226 28.60 1.84 -7.94
C VAL A 226 28.85 3.06 -8.84
N GLY A 227 29.28 4.18 -8.26
CA GLY A 227 29.61 5.41 -8.99
C GLY A 227 28.41 6.12 -9.60
N GLY A 228 27.24 6.01 -8.96
CA GLY A 228 26.01 6.70 -9.34
C GLY A 228 25.51 7.66 -8.26
N GLN A 229 24.33 8.22 -8.50
CA GLN A 229 23.62 9.12 -7.59
C GLN A 229 22.12 8.81 -7.60
N VAL A 230 21.40 9.16 -6.54
CA VAL A 230 19.93 9.07 -6.52
C VAL A 230 19.34 10.39 -6.97
N LEU A 231 18.51 10.35 -8.01
CA LEU A 231 17.71 11.48 -8.44
C LEU A 231 16.33 11.38 -7.79
N GLU A 232 15.88 12.49 -7.20
CA GLU A 232 14.52 12.65 -6.71
C GLU A 232 13.70 13.34 -7.80
N LEU A 233 12.67 12.68 -8.32
CA LEU A 233 11.77 13.28 -9.30
C LEU A 233 10.89 14.34 -8.63
N ARG A 234 10.36 15.25 -9.45
CA ARG A 234 9.35 16.22 -9.04
C ARG A 234 8.23 15.51 -8.27
N GLY A 235 7.83 16.10 -7.13
CA GLY A 235 6.87 15.50 -6.21
C GLY A 235 7.49 14.67 -5.06
N GLY A 236 8.81 14.43 -5.05
CA GLY A 236 9.55 13.89 -3.89
C GLY A 236 9.24 12.44 -3.49
N GLY A 237 8.17 11.86 -4.04
CA GLY A 237 7.75 10.49 -3.79
C GLY A 237 8.47 9.43 -4.63
N LEU A 238 9.05 9.82 -5.78
CA LEU A 238 9.77 8.90 -6.66
C LEU A 238 11.27 9.19 -6.65
N ARG A 239 12.06 8.17 -6.32
CA ARG A 239 13.52 8.20 -6.32
C ARG A 239 14.04 7.11 -7.24
N PHE A 240 15.04 7.43 -8.05
CA PHE A 240 15.68 6.44 -8.91
C PHE A 240 17.19 6.64 -8.96
N ALA A 241 17.92 5.53 -9.02
CA ALA A 241 19.36 5.57 -9.15
C ALA A 241 19.78 5.90 -10.59
N THR A 242 20.63 6.91 -10.73
CA THR A 242 21.36 7.23 -11.96
C THR A 242 22.77 6.69 -11.83
N VAL A 243 23.00 5.55 -12.47
CA VAL A 243 24.27 4.82 -12.43
C VAL A 243 24.79 4.67 -13.86
N SER A 244 26.12 4.70 -14.04
CA SER A 244 26.75 4.45 -15.33
C SER A 244 26.34 3.08 -15.90
N GLN A 245 26.08 2.98 -17.20
CA GLN A 245 25.68 1.73 -17.85
C GLN A 245 26.71 0.59 -17.68
N GLU A 246 27.98 0.96 -17.51
CA GLU A 246 29.10 0.05 -17.34
C GLU A 246 29.45 -0.23 -15.88
N ALA A 247 28.70 0.33 -14.92
CA ALA A 247 28.94 0.08 -13.51
C ALA A 247 28.81 -1.42 -13.19
N ASP A 248 29.78 -1.92 -12.42
CA ASP A 248 29.83 -3.30 -11.96
C ASP A 248 28.94 -3.50 -10.73
N LEU A 249 28.05 -4.49 -10.81
CA LEU A 249 27.11 -4.88 -9.77
C LEU A 249 27.51 -6.20 -9.10
N SER A 250 28.69 -6.75 -9.40
CA SER A 250 29.15 -8.05 -8.91
C SER A 250 29.19 -8.12 -7.38
N ALA A 251 29.54 -7.00 -6.73
CA ALA A 251 29.60 -6.85 -5.28
C ALA A 251 28.24 -6.56 -4.62
N LEU A 252 27.17 -6.31 -5.39
CA LEU A 252 25.85 -6.06 -4.83
C LEU A 252 25.08 -7.38 -4.63
N SER A 253 24.31 -7.43 -3.55
CA SER A 253 23.31 -8.48 -3.30
C SER A 253 22.04 -8.26 -4.13
N LEU A 254 21.20 -9.29 -4.26
CA LEU A 254 19.88 -9.14 -4.89
C LEU A 254 19.04 -8.03 -4.22
N GLN A 255 19.11 -7.91 -2.88
CA GLN A 255 18.41 -6.85 -2.14
C GLN A 255 18.81 -5.46 -2.63
N GLU A 256 20.12 -5.21 -2.75
CA GLU A 256 20.65 -3.92 -3.15
C GLU A 256 20.35 -3.59 -4.61
N ILE A 257 20.34 -4.60 -5.49
CA ILE A 257 19.92 -4.44 -6.90
C ILE A 257 18.44 -4.05 -6.97
N LEU A 258 17.58 -4.69 -6.17
CA LEU A 258 16.16 -4.33 -6.10
C LEU A 258 15.96 -2.93 -5.50
N GLU A 259 16.74 -2.54 -4.49
CA GLU A 259 16.72 -1.17 -3.96
C GLU A 259 17.05 -0.15 -5.05
N LEU A 260 18.18 -0.31 -5.74
CA LEU A 260 18.58 0.63 -6.80
C LEU A 260 17.55 0.72 -7.94
N ALA A 261 16.85 -0.37 -8.22
CA ALA A 261 15.81 -0.42 -9.23
C ALA A 261 14.46 0.19 -8.78
N GLY A 262 14.37 0.73 -7.56
CA GLY A 262 13.14 1.32 -7.01
C GLY A 262 12.17 0.30 -6.41
N GLY A 263 12.64 -0.90 -6.10
CA GLY A 263 11.83 -1.99 -5.55
C GLY A 263 11.47 -1.83 -4.07
N HIS A 264 12.24 -1.07 -3.29
CA HIS A 264 11.97 -0.81 -1.86
C HIS A 264 11.62 -2.08 -1.07
N VAL A 265 12.62 -2.93 -0.85
CA VAL A 265 12.61 -4.17 -0.04
C VAL A 265 13.37 -4.02 1.28
N ALA A 266 14.24 -3.03 1.41
CA ALA A 266 14.92 -2.67 2.63
C ALA A 266 13.94 -2.10 3.64
N ASN A 267 14.14 -2.42 4.91
CA ASN A 267 13.28 -2.02 6.03
C ASN A 267 11.85 -2.59 5.98
N CYS A 268 11.50 -3.35 4.94
CA CYS A 268 10.27 -4.13 4.89
C CYS A 268 10.36 -5.34 5.82
N GLY A 269 9.19 -5.77 6.29
CA GLY A 269 9.05 -6.92 7.17
C GLY A 269 7.91 -7.87 6.78
N PRO A 270 7.47 -8.73 7.72
CA PRO A 270 6.36 -9.65 7.53
C PRO A 270 5.05 -8.96 7.12
N PHE A 271 4.79 -7.76 7.65
CA PHE A 271 3.62 -6.97 7.28
C PHE A 271 3.60 -6.58 5.80
N ASN A 272 4.72 -6.10 5.23
CA ASN A 272 4.79 -5.80 3.81
C ASN A 272 4.57 -7.05 2.94
N THR A 273 5.11 -8.19 3.40
CA THR A 273 4.92 -9.49 2.74
C THR A 273 3.45 -9.89 2.71
N LEU A 274 2.73 -9.72 3.83
CA LEU A 274 1.28 -9.92 3.92
C LEU A 274 0.53 -9.03 2.92
N CYS A 275 0.87 -7.74 2.88
CA CYS A 275 0.24 -6.79 1.96
C CYS A 275 0.48 -7.13 0.49
N GLU A 276 1.69 -7.55 0.10
CA GLU A 276 1.98 -7.99 -1.27
C GLU A 276 1.22 -9.25 -1.66
N GLU A 277 1.18 -10.23 -0.76
CA GLU A 277 0.48 -11.49 -1.00
C GLU A 277 -1.03 -11.28 -1.11
N ALA A 278 -1.60 -10.42 -0.27
CA ALA A 278 -3.03 -10.13 -0.27
C ALA A 278 -3.46 -9.01 -1.24
N ASP A 279 -2.50 -8.37 -1.93
CA ASP A 279 -2.68 -7.18 -2.77
C ASP A 279 -3.46 -6.06 -2.03
N ILE A 280 -3.04 -5.80 -0.80
CA ILE A 280 -3.62 -4.79 0.09
C ILE A 280 -2.78 -3.52 0.03
N TYR A 281 -3.42 -2.37 -0.20
CA TYR A 281 -2.80 -1.05 -0.02
C TYR A 281 -2.95 -0.55 1.41
N GLN A 282 -4.15 -0.68 1.96
CA GLN A 282 -4.50 -0.28 3.31
C GLN A 282 -5.11 -1.45 4.05
N LEU A 283 -4.51 -1.84 5.17
CA LEU A 283 -5.12 -2.79 6.09
C LEU A 283 -5.96 -2.00 7.10
N TRP A 284 -7.27 -2.24 7.08
CA TRP A 284 -8.23 -1.64 8.00
C TRP A 284 -8.24 -2.42 9.31
N THR A 285 -8.09 -1.70 10.42
CA THR A 285 -8.20 -2.26 11.78
C THR A 285 -9.51 -1.87 12.43
N GLU A 286 -9.88 -2.60 13.47
CA GLU A 286 -11.07 -2.30 14.28
C GLU A 286 -11.00 -0.85 14.79
N GLU A 287 -9.86 -0.46 15.38
CA GLU A 287 -9.70 0.86 15.98
C GLU A 287 -9.74 1.99 14.95
N TYR A 288 -9.20 1.75 13.74
CA TYR A 288 -9.25 2.74 12.67
C TYR A 288 -10.68 2.99 12.21
N VAL A 289 -11.43 1.91 11.93
CA VAL A 289 -12.83 2.02 11.47
C VAL A 289 -13.71 2.63 12.55
N GLU A 290 -13.55 2.24 13.82
CA GLU A 290 -14.31 2.85 14.94
C GLU A 290 -13.99 4.33 15.09
N GLY A 291 -12.71 4.71 14.98
CA GLY A 291 -12.27 6.09 15.06
C GLY A 291 -12.84 6.95 13.92
N LEU A 292 -12.76 6.47 12.69
CA LEU A 292 -13.28 7.17 11.51
C LEU A 292 -14.82 7.22 11.52
N GLY A 293 -15.47 6.12 11.88
CA GLY A 293 -16.92 6.06 12.04
C GLY A 293 -17.44 7.03 13.10
N SER A 294 -16.75 7.11 14.25
CA SER A 294 -17.06 8.07 15.32
C SER A 294 -16.88 9.51 14.86
N TYR A 295 -15.84 9.79 14.06
CA TYR A 295 -15.65 11.08 13.42
C TYR A 295 -16.83 11.43 12.50
N LEU A 296 -17.17 10.55 11.55
CA LEU A 296 -18.27 10.75 10.60
C LEU A 296 -19.62 10.90 11.28
N ARG A 297 -19.86 10.17 12.38
CA ARG A 297 -21.06 10.33 13.20
C ARG A 297 -21.18 11.74 13.76
N LYS A 298 -20.10 12.28 14.35
CA LYS A 298 -20.09 13.65 14.88
C LYS A 298 -20.36 14.68 13.78
N ARG A 299 -19.84 14.45 12.56
CA ARG A 299 -20.11 15.32 11.41
C ARG A 299 -21.58 15.26 10.98
N THR A 300 -22.14 14.06 10.91
CA THR A 300 -23.57 13.84 10.62
C THR A 300 -24.47 14.52 11.66
N GLU A 301 -24.11 14.45 12.96
CA GLU A 301 -24.89 15.08 14.05
C GLU A 301 -24.82 16.62 14.03
N GLN A 302 -23.75 17.20 13.48
CA GLN A 302 -23.59 18.65 13.36
C GLN A 302 -24.40 19.25 12.21
N TYR A 303 -24.88 18.42 11.29
CA TYR A 303 -25.69 18.85 10.15
C TYR A 303 -27.16 18.47 10.34
N HIS A 304 -28.07 19.42 10.13
CA HIS A 304 -29.50 19.20 10.37
C HIS A 304 -30.18 18.35 9.27
N GLY A 305 -29.62 18.33 8.06
CA GLY A 305 -30.14 17.58 6.92
C GLY A 305 -29.66 16.13 6.90
N ASP A 306 -29.69 15.51 5.72
CA ASP A 306 -29.18 14.15 5.55
C ASP A 306 -27.67 14.21 5.24
N THR A 307 -26.94 13.14 5.53
CA THR A 307 -25.50 13.06 5.22
C THR A 307 -25.25 11.90 4.26
N LEU A 308 -24.55 12.19 3.18
CA LEU A 308 -24.06 11.25 2.19
C LEU A 308 -22.54 11.16 2.29
N VAL A 309 -22.03 9.96 2.46
CA VAL A 309 -20.60 9.65 2.46
C VAL A 309 -20.28 8.87 1.19
N LEU A 310 -19.40 9.43 0.35
CA LEU A 310 -18.99 8.84 -0.93
C LEU A 310 -17.54 8.38 -0.84
N ASP A 311 -17.30 7.07 -0.86
CA ASP A 311 -15.95 6.49 -0.97
C ASP A 311 -15.62 6.37 -2.46
N VAL A 312 -14.79 7.29 -2.97
CA VAL A 312 -14.42 7.40 -4.40
C VAL A 312 -13.05 6.80 -4.65
N GLY A 313 -12.93 6.02 -5.73
CA GLY A 313 -11.75 5.16 -5.93
C GLY A 313 -11.67 4.09 -4.85
N ALA A 314 -12.82 3.51 -4.49
CA ALA A 314 -12.95 2.62 -3.34
C ALA A 314 -12.20 1.28 -3.50
N GLY A 315 -11.71 0.96 -4.70
CA GLY A 315 -10.98 -0.27 -4.99
C GLY A 315 -11.79 -1.52 -4.67
N ASP A 316 -11.52 -2.15 -3.52
CA ASP A 316 -12.20 -3.37 -3.09
C ASP A 316 -13.51 -3.13 -2.30
N GLY A 317 -13.83 -1.87 -1.98
CA GLY A 317 -15.07 -1.44 -1.31
C GLY A 317 -15.13 -1.73 0.19
N LEU A 318 -14.06 -2.27 0.79
CA LEU A 318 -14.09 -2.74 2.17
C LEU A 318 -14.27 -1.61 3.19
N LEU A 319 -13.68 -0.43 2.97
CA LEU A 319 -13.84 0.71 3.87
C LEU A 319 -15.31 1.10 4.03
N ALA A 320 -16.00 1.34 2.91
CA ALA A 320 -17.42 1.65 2.91
C ALA A 320 -18.28 0.55 3.56
N LYS A 321 -17.96 -0.73 3.33
CA LYS A 321 -18.62 -1.84 4.02
C LYS A 321 -18.45 -1.74 5.54
N TYR A 322 -17.22 -1.62 6.02
CA TYR A 322 -16.93 -1.57 7.46
C TYR A 322 -17.54 -0.35 8.15
N LEU A 323 -17.61 0.79 7.47
CA LEU A 323 -18.30 1.97 7.98
C LEU A 323 -19.82 1.74 8.07
N ARG A 324 -20.44 1.08 7.09
CA ARG A 324 -21.87 0.71 7.18
C ARG A 324 -22.14 -0.21 8.37
N ASP A 325 -21.32 -1.24 8.53
CA ASP A 325 -21.42 -2.18 9.65
C ASP A 325 -21.27 -1.45 11.00
N TYR A 326 -20.31 -0.50 11.10
CA TYR A 326 -20.13 0.35 12.27
C TYR A 326 -21.41 1.13 12.62
N PHE A 327 -22.01 1.81 11.65
CA PHE A 327 -23.23 2.57 11.90
C PHE A 327 -24.41 1.65 12.26
N GLU A 328 -24.59 0.52 11.56
CA GLU A 328 -25.65 -0.44 11.88
C GLU A 328 -25.56 -0.94 13.33
N LYS A 329 -24.36 -1.27 13.81
CA LYS A 329 -24.10 -1.67 15.21
C LYS A 329 -24.42 -0.54 16.21
N GLU A 330 -24.03 0.69 15.92
CA GLU A 330 -24.29 1.85 16.77
C GLU A 330 -25.79 2.18 16.87
N PHE A 331 -26.56 1.96 15.80
CA PHE A 331 -28.00 2.24 15.80
C PHE A 331 -28.85 1.09 16.37
N THR A 332 -28.40 -0.16 16.22
CA THR A 332 -29.10 -1.33 16.79
C THR A 332 -28.88 -1.47 18.29
N SER A 333 -27.66 -1.21 18.79
CA SER A 333 -27.33 -1.28 20.23
C SER A 333 -28.17 -0.33 21.09
N ARG A 334 -28.60 0.81 20.54
CA ARG A 334 -29.51 1.75 21.23
C ARG A 334 -30.95 1.25 21.35
N LYS A 335 -31.35 0.27 20.54
CA LYS A 335 -32.72 -0.28 20.53
C LYS A 335 -32.91 -1.41 21.52
N THR A 336 -31.86 -2.02 22.05
CA THR A 336 -32.00 -3.07 23.06
C THR A 336 -32.49 -2.43 24.36
N PRO A 337 -33.75 -2.65 24.79
CA PRO A 337 -34.27 -2.01 25.99
C PRO A 337 -33.44 -2.49 27.17
N ALA A 338 -32.74 -1.56 27.82
CA ALA A 338 -32.00 -1.83 29.06
C ALA A 338 -32.93 -2.62 29.98
N ARG A 339 -32.57 -3.88 30.22
CA ARG A 339 -33.38 -4.83 30.97
C ARG A 339 -33.60 -4.26 32.38
N GLN A 340 -34.74 -3.60 32.54
CA GLN A 340 -35.48 -3.39 33.79
C GLN A 340 -34.75 -2.71 34.95
N ARG A 341 -34.37 -1.44 34.80
CA ARG A 341 -34.60 -0.49 35.91
C ARG A 341 -35.88 0.29 35.58
N LYS A 342 -36.96 0.01 36.33
CA LYS A 342 -38.25 0.72 36.32
C LYS A 342 -38.07 2.19 36.75
N VAL A 343 -37.32 2.97 36.00
CA VAL A 343 -37.32 4.42 36.09
C VAL A 343 -38.06 4.87 34.84
N VAL A 344 -39.34 5.21 35.00
CA VAL A 344 -40.18 5.76 33.93
C VAL A 344 -39.48 7.02 33.40
N PRO A 345 -38.85 6.99 32.22
CA PRO A 345 -38.21 8.18 31.69
C PRO A 345 -39.33 9.12 31.27
N ARG A 346 -39.39 10.32 31.86
CA ARG A 346 -40.23 11.38 31.31
C ARG A 346 -39.83 11.58 29.84
N PRO A 347 -40.77 11.57 28.88
CA PRO A 347 -40.44 11.76 27.47
C PRO A 347 -39.79 13.14 27.31
N ARG A 348 -38.49 13.16 27.01
CA ARG A 348 -37.81 14.38 26.55
C ARG A 348 -38.42 14.71 25.18
N ARG A 349 -39.43 15.60 25.16
CA ARG A 349 -40.04 16.08 23.92
C ARG A 349 -38.96 16.77 23.07
N GLY A 350 -38.75 16.25 21.86
CA GLY A 350 -38.24 17.03 20.72
C GLY A 350 -36.79 16.84 20.28
N LEU A 351 -36.00 15.91 20.85
CA LEU A 351 -34.67 15.64 20.29
C LEU A 351 -34.80 14.82 19.00
N PRO A 352 -34.28 15.30 17.86
CA PRO A 352 -34.28 14.55 16.60
C PRO A 352 -33.63 13.19 16.80
N SER A 353 -34.21 12.14 16.21
CA SER A 353 -33.52 10.85 16.17
C SER A 353 -32.19 11.01 15.43
N PRO A 354 -31.08 10.47 15.96
CA PRO A 354 -29.79 10.53 15.30
C PRO A 354 -29.93 9.89 13.92
N LYS A 355 -29.52 10.61 12.88
CA LYS A 355 -29.59 10.14 11.49
C LYS A 355 -28.39 9.28 11.15
N THR A 356 -28.63 8.21 10.41
CA THR A 356 -27.59 7.35 9.85
C THR A 356 -27.16 7.92 8.50
N PRO A 357 -25.86 8.16 8.26
CA PRO A 357 -25.42 8.59 6.94
C PRO A 357 -25.61 7.48 5.91
N THR A 358 -25.91 7.85 4.67
CA THR A 358 -25.84 6.93 3.52
C THR A 358 -24.39 6.81 3.08
N ILE A 359 -23.87 5.59 2.90
CA ILE A 359 -22.47 5.36 2.51
C ILE A 359 -22.44 4.55 1.21
N ILE A 360 -21.77 5.08 0.19
CA ILE A 360 -21.67 4.47 -1.15
C ILE A 360 -20.20 4.38 -1.55
N ALA A 361 -19.78 3.21 -2.05
CA ALA A 361 -18.46 3.01 -2.63
C ALA A 361 -18.55 3.02 -4.15
N THR A 362 -17.61 3.71 -4.80
CA THR A 362 -17.55 3.89 -6.25
C THR A 362 -16.12 3.70 -6.76
N ASP A 363 -15.96 3.02 -7.89
CA ASP A 363 -14.66 2.77 -8.52
C ASP A 363 -14.84 2.45 -10.02
N ASP A 364 -13.99 3.01 -10.88
CA ASP A 364 -14.09 2.80 -12.33
C ASP A 364 -13.47 1.47 -12.80
N GLY A 365 -12.75 0.77 -11.93
CA GLY A 365 -12.08 -0.50 -12.23
C GLY A 365 -10.81 -0.39 -13.06
N SER A 366 -10.31 0.82 -13.32
CA SER A 366 -9.10 1.05 -14.13
C SER A 366 -7.87 0.34 -13.54
N TRP A 367 -7.81 0.23 -12.20
CA TRP A 367 -6.74 -0.46 -11.46
C TRP A 367 -6.95 -1.98 -11.34
N ARG A 368 -8.08 -2.50 -11.82
CA ARG A 368 -8.43 -3.94 -11.81
C ARG A 368 -8.36 -4.57 -10.43
N VAL A 369 -8.68 -3.79 -9.39
CA VAL A 369 -8.80 -4.30 -8.03
C VAL A 369 -10.03 -5.19 -7.96
N SER A 370 -9.87 -6.39 -7.41
CA SER A 370 -10.99 -7.31 -7.21
C SER A 370 -11.88 -6.79 -6.10
N GLU A 371 -13.15 -6.52 -6.41
CA GLU A 371 -14.17 -6.14 -5.44
C GLU A 371 -14.33 -7.24 -4.37
N LYS A 372 -14.35 -6.83 -3.10
CA LYS A 372 -14.63 -7.70 -1.94
C LYS A 372 -15.93 -7.32 -1.22
N ALA A 373 -16.44 -6.14 -1.54
CA ALA A 373 -17.73 -5.60 -1.10
C ALA A 373 -18.43 -4.90 -2.27
N PRO A 374 -19.72 -4.55 -2.14
CA PRO A 374 -20.43 -3.83 -3.20
C PRO A 374 -19.75 -2.50 -3.53
N VAL A 375 -19.36 -2.33 -4.79
CA VAL A 375 -18.80 -1.10 -5.36
C VAL A 375 -19.59 -0.75 -6.64
N GLU A 376 -20.04 0.49 -6.76
CA GLU A 376 -20.69 0.96 -7.99
C GLU A 376 -19.62 1.33 -9.03
N ARG A 377 -19.79 0.84 -10.26
CA ARG A 377 -18.87 1.11 -11.37
C ARG A 377 -19.13 2.49 -11.97
N MET A 378 -18.47 3.50 -11.43
CA MET A 378 -18.56 4.90 -11.84
C MET A 378 -17.22 5.60 -11.65
N SER A 379 -16.90 6.53 -12.55
CA SER A 379 -15.75 7.42 -12.36
C SER A 379 -16.00 8.41 -11.21
N VAL A 380 -14.95 9.12 -10.80
CA VAL A 380 -15.07 10.17 -9.76
C VAL A 380 -16.04 11.27 -10.22
N GLU A 381 -15.94 11.72 -11.47
CA GLU A 381 -16.81 12.76 -12.01
C GLU A 381 -18.27 12.30 -12.11
N GLU A 382 -18.52 11.10 -12.68
CA GLU A 382 -19.86 10.51 -12.77
C GLU A 382 -20.51 10.34 -11.39
N THR A 383 -19.73 9.94 -10.40
CA THR A 383 -20.19 9.75 -9.02
C THR A 383 -20.69 11.07 -8.43
N LEU A 384 -19.90 12.14 -8.57
CA LEU A 384 -20.26 13.45 -8.05
C LEU A 384 -21.50 14.00 -8.78
N ASP A 385 -21.53 13.91 -10.11
CA ASP A 385 -22.63 14.46 -10.92
C ASP A 385 -23.96 13.72 -10.70
N LYS A 386 -23.91 12.40 -10.47
CA LYS A 386 -25.11 11.57 -10.29
C LYS A 386 -25.65 11.59 -8.86
N LEU A 387 -24.78 11.58 -7.86
CA LEU A 387 -25.18 11.37 -6.46
C LEU A 387 -25.33 12.67 -5.68
N ILE A 388 -24.67 13.76 -6.09
CA ILE A 388 -24.82 15.08 -5.46
C ILE A 388 -26.02 15.78 -6.09
N GLN A 389 -27.13 15.82 -5.35
CA GLN A 389 -28.35 16.50 -5.80
C GLN A 389 -28.36 17.94 -5.32
N SER A 390 -28.26 18.90 -6.24
CA SER A 390 -28.20 20.34 -5.95
C SER A 390 -29.37 20.86 -5.10
N ASP A 391 -30.54 20.23 -5.23
CA ASP A 391 -31.79 20.75 -4.67
C ASP A 391 -32.09 20.21 -3.26
N LYS A 392 -31.29 19.27 -2.75
CA LYS A 392 -31.48 18.70 -1.42
C LYS A 392 -30.54 19.36 -0.41
N ALA A 393 -31.09 19.72 0.75
CA ALA A 393 -30.29 20.05 1.93
C ALA A 393 -29.60 18.78 2.46
N GLN A 394 -28.50 18.39 1.81
CA GLN A 394 -27.68 17.23 2.13
C GLN A 394 -26.22 17.66 2.35
N GLN A 395 -25.60 17.14 3.40
CA GLN A 395 -24.15 17.23 3.57
C GLN A 395 -23.50 16.09 2.79
N VAL A 396 -22.56 16.44 1.93
CA VAL A 396 -21.74 15.46 1.22
C VAL A 396 -20.35 15.43 1.83
N ILE A 397 -19.91 14.23 2.21
CA ILE A 397 -18.54 13.94 2.67
C ILE A 397 -17.92 12.95 1.70
N VAL A 398 -16.85 13.34 1.01
CA VAL A 398 -16.11 12.42 0.13
C VAL A 398 -14.97 11.76 0.91
N LEU A 399 -14.81 10.45 0.82
CA LEU A 399 -13.62 9.71 1.24
C LEU A 399 -12.85 9.31 0.00
N CYS A 400 -11.52 9.45 0.02
CA CYS A 400 -10.66 8.96 -1.05
C CYS A 400 -9.41 8.33 -0.42
N SER A 401 -9.23 7.03 -0.64
CA SER A 401 -8.09 6.27 -0.14
C SER A 401 -7.11 6.01 -1.28
N TRP A 402 -5.82 6.30 -1.07
CA TRP A 402 -4.76 6.02 -2.04
C TRP A 402 -4.99 6.65 -3.42
N MET A 403 -5.33 7.95 -3.44
CA MET A 403 -5.41 8.73 -4.69
C MET A 403 -4.15 8.47 -5.54
N PRO A 404 -4.28 8.19 -6.85
CA PRO A 404 -3.13 7.92 -7.70
C PRO A 404 -2.07 9.01 -7.61
N LEU A 405 -0.81 8.62 -7.73
CA LEU A 405 0.33 9.54 -7.74
C LEU A 405 0.17 10.58 -8.85
N SER A 406 0.40 11.86 -8.51
CA SER A 406 0.35 12.99 -9.43
C SER A 406 -1.03 13.31 -10.03
N GLU A 407 -2.10 12.66 -9.55
CA GLU A 407 -3.47 13.03 -9.88
C GLU A 407 -4.02 14.01 -8.83
N ASP A 408 -4.94 14.89 -9.22
CA ASP A 408 -5.71 15.70 -8.27
C ASP A 408 -7.22 15.59 -8.49
N TRP A 409 -7.84 14.60 -7.86
CA TRP A 409 -9.30 14.49 -7.87
C TRP A 409 -9.98 15.53 -6.98
N THR A 410 -9.22 16.19 -6.10
CA THR A 410 -9.81 17.14 -5.16
C THR A 410 -10.30 18.42 -5.84
N THR A 411 -9.77 18.77 -7.01
CA THR A 411 -10.33 19.81 -7.89
C THR A 411 -11.80 19.54 -8.24
N LEU A 412 -12.18 18.28 -8.49
CA LEU A 412 -13.58 17.90 -8.71
C LEU A 412 -14.41 18.07 -7.43
N PHE A 413 -13.89 17.65 -6.27
CA PHE A 413 -14.63 17.80 -5.00
C PHE A 413 -14.93 19.28 -4.70
N ARG A 414 -13.93 20.15 -4.89
CA ARG A 414 -14.04 21.58 -4.63
C ARG A 414 -14.99 22.27 -5.63
N SER A 415 -14.88 21.96 -6.92
CA SER A 415 -15.77 22.53 -7.95
C SER A 415 -17.22 22.07 -7.84
N ARG A 416 -17.49 20.94 -7.19
CA ARG A 416 -18.85 20.42 -6.91
C ARG A 416 -19.36 20.81 -5.52
N ASN A 417 -18.67 21.76 -4.87
CA ASN A 417 -19.11 22.34 -3.60
C ASN A 417 -19.27 21.31 -2.47
N VAL A 418 -18.48 20.23 -2.51
CA VAL A 418 -18.50 19.16 -1.48
C VAL A 418 -18.22 19.78 -0.12
N GLY A 419 -19.05 19.51 0.89
CA GLY A 419 -18.90 20.15 2.21
C GLY A 419 -17.60 19.76 2.94
N GLU A 420 -17.17 18.52 2.74
CA GLU A 420 -15.94 17.98 3.31
C GLU A 420 -15.39 16.83 2.46
N TYR A 421 -14.07 16.74 2.31
CA TYR A 421 -13.44 15.56 1.74
C TYR A 421 -12.30 15.08 2.64
N ILE A 422 -12.15 13.76 2.79
CA ILE A 422 -11.19 13.10 3.66
C ILE A 422 -10.28 12.25 2.79
N LEU A 423 -8.99 12.55 2.83
CA LEU A 423 -7.96 11.81 2.10
C LEU A 423 -7.24 10.86 3.05
N ILE A 424 -7.08 9.61 2.62
CA ILE A 424 -6.41 8.54 3.36
C ILE A 424 -5.24 8.05 2.50
N GLY A 425 -4.01 8.22 2.96
CA GLY A 425 -2.83 7.79 2.20
C GLY A 425 -1.59 8.51 2.65
N GLU A 426 -0.50 8.35 1.91
CA GLU A 426 0.70 9.15 2.16
C GLU A 426 0.45 10.61 1.79
N TYR A 427 0.85 11.52 2.68
CA TYR A 427 0.72 12.96 2.47
C TYR A 427 2.07 13.65 2.67
N ASP A 428 2.20 14.88 2.18
CA ASP A 428 3.39 15.74 2.26
C ASP A 428 4.71 14.97 1.99
N GLU A 429 5.09 14.80 0.72
CA GLU A 429 6.19 13.96 0.19
C GLU A 429 5.79 12.47 0.00
N GLY A 430 4.49 12.21 -0.15
CA GLY A 430 3.94 10.87 -0.35
C GLY A 430 3.75 10.46 -1.81
N GLN A 431 3.28 9.24 -2.03
CA GLN A 431 2.89 8.73 -3.34
C GLN A 431 1.37 8.78 -3.63
N CYS A 432 0.61 9.58 -2.87
CA CYS A 432 -0.83 9.74 -3.10
C CYS A 432 -1.16 11.16 -3.54
N GLY A 433 -1.86 11.30 -4.66
CA GLY A 433 -2.25 12.59 -5.22
C GLY A 433 -1.07 13.46 -5.67
N ASP A 434 -1.36 14.73 -5.96
CA ASP A 434 -0.35 15.75 -6.21
C ASP A 434 0.02 16.50 -4.92
N ASN A 435 1.32 16.71 -4.67
CA ASN A 435 1.76 17.31 -3.42
C ASN A 435 1.27 18.75 -3.22
N TRP A 436 1.16 19.54 -4.28
CA TRP A 436 0.66 20.90 -4.20
C TRP A 436 -0.85 20.95 -4.42
N GLU A 437 -1.35 20.40 -5.52
CA GLU A 437 -2.76 20.54 -5.91
C GLU A 437 -3.70 19.84 -4.92
N THR A 438 -3.33 18.65 -4.45
CA THR A 438 -4.13 17.86 -3.51
C THR A 438 -3.88 18.28 -2.05
N TRP A 439 -2.62 18.34 -1.63
CA TRP A 439 -2.28 18.51 -0.20
C TRP A 439 -1.92 19.94 0.22
N GLY A 440 -1.60 20.80 -0.75
CA GLY A 440 -1.16 22.17 -0.52
C GLY A 440 0.24 22.28 0.09
N ASN A 441 1.14 21.33 -0.20
CA ASN A 441 2.51 21.34 0.34
C ASN A 441 3.38 22.38 -0.40
N PRO A 442 3.76 23.51 0.24
CA PRO A 442 4.46 24.60 -0.44
C PRO A 442 5.83 24.22 -1.02
N ARG A 443 6.45 23.13 -0.53
CA ARG A 443 7.73 22.62 -1.05
C ARG A 443 7.65 22.16 -2.51
N PHE A 444 6.44 21.86 -3.00
CA PHE A 444 6.21 21.32 -4.34
C PHE A 444 5.51 22.29 -5.28
N ARG A 445 5.35 23.54 -4.85
CA ARG A 445 4.74 24.60 -5.65
C ARG A 445 5.55 24.94 -6.91
N SER A 446 6.86 24.73 -6.88
CA SER A 446 7.86 25.27 -7.80
C SER A 446 8.01 24.50 -9.12
N SER A 447 6.94 24.30 -9.90
CA SER A 447 7.10 23.91 -11.32
C SER A 447 6.31 24.76 -12.32
N ILE A 448 5.47 25.68 -11.84
CA ILE A 448 4.81 26.71 -12.66
C ILE A 448 5.60 28.03 -12.60
N ASP A 449 6.32 28.27 -11.50
CA ASP A 449 7.04 29.53 -11.27
C ASP A 449 8.50 29.54 -11.81
N GLU A 450 9.05 28.41 -12.30
CA GLU A 450 10.38 28.42 -12.97
C GLU A 450 10.35 29.19 -14.31
N GLU A 451 9.18 29.31 -14.96
CA GLU A 451 8.97 30.26 -16.09
C GLU A 451 8.93 31.72 -15.61
N TRP A 452 8.51 31.97 -14.37
CA TRP A 452 8.54 33.31 -13.76
C TRP A 452 9.94 33.70 -13.28
N GLU A 453 10.73 32.78 -12.72
CA GLU A 453 12.12 33.05 -12.34
C GLU A 453 13.02 33.30 -13.57
N GLY A 454 12.75 32.65 -14.71
CA GLY A 454 13.40 32.95 -15.98
C GLY A 454 13.09 34.35 -16.55
N LEU A 455 11.96 34.95 -16.17
CA LEU A 455 11.58 36.32 -16.53
C LEU A 455 12.13 37.38 -15.57
N VAL A 456 12.58 36.99 -14.37
CA VAL A 456 13.17 37.91 -13.37
C VAL A 456 14.70 37.97 -13.46
N GLN A 457 15.35 37.02 -14.15
CA GLN A 457 16.81 36.98 -14.29
C GLN A 457 17.41 37.87 -15.40
N GLN A 458 16.64 38.76 -16.03
CA GLN A 458 17.20 39.69 -17.04
C GLN A 458 17.37 41.15 -16.61
N ASP A 459 16.93 41.54 -15.41
CA ASP A 459 17.25 42.86 -14.86
C ASP A 459 18.21 42.71 -13.68
N GLU A 460 19.49 42.98 -13.96
CA GLU A 460 20.58 43.12 -13.00
C GLU A 460 20.24 44.15 -11.92
N ILE A 461 19.63 43.72 -10.82
CA ILE A 461 19.51 44.52 -9.58
C ILE A 461 20.34 43.84 -8.51
N GLU A 462 21.59 44.29 -8.38
CA GLU A 462 22.47 43.96 -7.29
C GLU A 462 21.90 44.48 -5.95
N ASN A 463 21.83 43.60 -4.95
CA ASN A 463 21.91 43.92 -3.51
C ASN A 463 20.69 44.47 -2.73
N GLU A 464 19.46 44.07 -3.02
CA GLU A 464 18.39 44.13 -1.99
C GLU A 464 17.85 42.74 -1.65
N GLN A 465 17.94 42.37 -0.37
CA GLN A 465 17.32 41.16 0.17
C GLN A 465 15.82 41.20 -0.10
N PHE A 466 15.38 40.53 -1.15
CA PHE A 466 13.96 40.39 -1.49
C PHE A 466 13.29 39.48 -0.46
N GLN A 467 12.86 40.08 0.66
CA GLN A 467 11.98 39.41 1.61
C GLN A 467 10.60 39.33 0.97
N ILE A 468 10.23 38.17 0.45
CA ILE A 468 8.87 37.89 0.00
C ILE A 468 7.92 38.21 1.16
N ARG A 469 7.03 39.19 0.97
CA ARG A 469 6.07 39.56 2.00
C ARG A 469 5.13 38.36 2.22
N PRO A 470 4.85 37.96 3.47
CA PRO A 470 3.97 36.83 3.75
C PRO A 470 2.57 36.91 3.10
N ALA A 471 2.09 38.13 2.81
CA ALA A 471 0.82 38.38 2.15
C ALA A 471 0.76 37.91 0.69
N ASP A 472 1.92 37.76 0.04
CA ASP A 472 2.03 37.40 -1.37
C ASP A 472 2.29 35.91 -1.57
N THR A 473 2.28 35.10 -0.51
CA THR A 473 2.36 33.64 -0.66
C THR A 473 0.98 33.14 -1.11
N PRO A 474 0.80 32.68 -2.36
CA PRO A 474 -0.46 32.13 -2.81
C PRO A 474 -0.91 31.01 -1.89
N LYS A 475 -2.21 31.05 -1.63
CA LYS A 475 -2.91 30.07 -0.83
C LYS A 475 -2.84 28.73 -1.54
N ALA A 476 -2.77 27.65 -0.77
CA ALA A 476 -2.95 26.31 -1.33
C ALA A 476 -4.33 26.22 -2.02
N PRO A 477 -4.50 25.41 -3.08
CA PRO A 477 -5.77 25.34 -3.83
C PRO A 477 -6.99 25.12 -2.94
N HIS A 478 -6.89 24.18 -1.99
CA HIS A 478 -7.96 23.94 -1.02
C HIS A 478 -8.28 25.17 -0.14
N GLN A 479 -7.28 25.97 0.24
CA GLN A 479 -7.49 27.19 1.02
C GLN A 479 -8.12 28.31 0.17
N ALA A 480 -7.75 28.41 -1.10
CA ALA A 480 -8.34 29.36 -2.04
C ALA A 480 -9.85 29.10 -2.20
N ASP A 481 -10.26 27.83 -2.18
CA ASP A 481 -11.66 27.41 -2.27
C ASP A 481 -12.40 27.39 -0.90
N GLY A 482 -11.76 27.87 0.15
CA GLY A 482 -12.37 28.03 1.49
C GLY A 482 -12.36 26.77 2.36
N TYR A 483 -11.56 25.75 2.03
CA TYR A 483 -11.39 24.57 2.86
C TYR A 483 -10.27 24.76 3.88
N LYS A 484 -10.48 24.22 5.09
CA LYS A 484 -9.46 24.09 6.13
C LYS A 484 -9.00 22.65 6.23
N ARG A 485 -7.69 22.46 6.25
CA ARG A 485 -7.01 21.18 6.48
C ARG A 485 -7.05 20.82 7.97
N HIS A 486 -7.52 19.62 8.29
CA HIS A 486 -7.65 19.06 9.63
C HIS A 486 -7.10 17.64 9.66
N GLU A 487 -5.93 17.46 10.27
CA GLU A 487 -5.34 16.14 10.42
C GLU A 487 -6.05 15.34 11.53
N LEU A 488 -6.55 14.15 11.18
CA LEU A 488 -7.21 13.24 12.12
C LEU A 488 -6.16 12.40 12.86
N ARG A 489 -5.26 13.07 13.60
CA ARG A 489 -4.08 12.46 14.26
C ARG A 489 -4.39 11.26 15.14
N SER A 490 -5.59 11.18 15.70
CA SER A 490 -6.04 10.04 16.51
C SER A 490 -6.15 8.73 15.73
N LEU A 491 -6.26 8.78 14.39
CA LEU A 491 -6.35 7.60 13.53
C LEU A 491 -4.98 7.06 13.11
N ARG A 492 -3.94 7.90 13.14
CA ARG A 492 -2.58 7.55 12.67
C ARG A 492 -2.00 6.28 13.29
N PRO A 493 -2.14 6.00 14.61
CA PRO A 493 -1.61 4.76 15.19
C PRO A 493 -2.24 3.48 14.64
N TYR A 494 -3.42 3.60 14.01
CA TYR A 494 -4.23 2.49 13.52
C TYR A 494 -4.21 2.38 11.99
N GLN A 495 -3.47 3.25 11.30
CA GLN A 495 -3.33 3.23 9.86
C GLN A 495 -2.12 2.38 9.47
N PHE A 496 -2.36 1.31 8.71
CA PHE A 496 -1.35 0.36 8.26
C PHE A 496 -1.34 0.26 6.73
N SER A 497 -0.28 0.74 6.10
CA SER A 497 -0.10 0.77 4.65
C SER A 497 0.96 -0.22 4.17
N ARG A 498 0.79 -0.80 2.99
CA ARG A 498 1.85 -1.59 2.33
C ARG A 498 3.21 -0.89 2.19
N PHE A 499 3.22 0.45 2.23
CA PHE A 499 4.41 1.28 2.11
C PHE A 499 5.04 1.64 3.46
N ASP A 500 4.38 1.33 4.58
CA ASP A 500 4.99 1.46 5.90
C ASP A 500 6.18 0.50 6.01
N CYS A 501 7.25 0.94 6.67
CA CYS A 501 8.44 0.13 6.92
C CYS A 501 9.02 0.47 8.29
N SER A 502 10.05 -0.26 8.73
CA SER A 502 10.63 -0.08 10.07
C SER A 502 11.15 1.34 10.34
N VAL A 503 11.47 2.09 9.29
CA VAL A 503 12.01 3.46 9.36
C VAL A 503 11.00 4.54 8.96
N SER A 504 9.78 4.19 8.57
CA SER A 504 8.82 5.19 8.11
C SER A 504 7.37 4.72 8.19
N LYS A 505 6.53 5.52 8.85
CA LYS A 505 5.08 5.54 8.64
C LYS A 505 4.68 6.85 7.97
N ALA A 506 4.35 6.77 6.69
CA ALA A 506 4.08 7.94 5.85
C ALA A 506 2.58 8.25 5.69
N GLY A 507 1.72 7.31 6.06
CA GLY A 507 0.27 7.45 5.94
C GLY A 507 -0.34 8.44 6.94
N GLY A 508 -1.40 9.12 6.51
CA GLY A 508 -2.29 9.88 7.36
C GLY A 508 -3.73 9.89 6.87
N THR A 509 -4.60 10.42 7.72
CA THR A 509 -6.01 10.73 7.40
C THR A 509 -6.23 12.21 7.60
N ILE A 510 -6.60 12.93 6.54
CA ILE A 510 -6.72 14.38 6.56
C ILE A 510 -8.09 14.77 6.03
N SER A 511 -8.84 15.50 6.85
CA SER A 511 -10.11 16.13 6.47
C SER A 511 -9.85 17.53 5.93
N PHE A 512 -10.47 17.87 4.81
CA PHE A 512 -10.57 19.21 4.27
C PHE A 512 -12.03 19.60 4.29
N ARG A 513 -12.39 20.60 5.10
CA ARG A 513 -13.78 21.01 5.28
C ARG A 513 -13.97 22.51 5.13
N ARG A 514 -15.09 22.91 4.55
CA ARG A 514 -15.47 24.32 4.47
C ARG A 514 -15.88 24.83 5.84
N THR A 515 -15.58 26.10 6.11
CA THR A 515 -15.94 26.76 7.36
C THR A 515 -17.31 27.39 7.35
#